data_AF-A0A847AI20-F1
#
_entry.id   AF-A0A847AI20-F1
#
_cell.length_a   1.000
_cell.length_b   1.000
_cell.length_c   1.000
_cell.angle_alpha   90.00
_cell.angle_beta   90.00
_cell.angle_gamma   90.00
#
_symmetry.space_group_name_H-M   'P 1'
#
loop_
_entity.id
_entity.type
_entity.pdbx_description
1 polymer ?
#
loop_
_entity_poly.entity_id
_entity_poly.type
_entity_poly.pdbx_seq_one_letter_code
_entity_poly.pdbx_strand_id
1 'polypeptide(L)'
;MAAVAGLFARETGKILLQNFSLRELIVENGGDIFAMIDKELVLSIFAGESPLSGKVGLIIPAGTGKIGICTSSGTVGPSLSFGKADAVSVVSRDVLLADAFATALCNRVKVPDDIEKVLEVSKSYPEIISVIIICKDKIGVQGKYKIKMLK
;
A
#
# COMPACT_ATOMS: atom_id res chain seq x y z
N MET A 1 15.30 4.14 6.04
CA MET A 1 14.32 5.14 6.51
C MET A 1 12.97 4.71 5.96
N ALA A 2 11.91 4.57 6.77
CA ALA A 2 10.70 3.83 6.38
C ALA A 2 9.41 4.68 6.34
N ALA A 3 9.51 6.00 6.14
CA ALA A 3 8.33 6.88 6.15
C ALA A 3 8.50 8.17 5.32
N VAL A 4 9.59 8.28 4.54
CA VAL A 4 9.98 9.56 3.93
C VAL A 4 9.10 9.88 2.74
N ALA A 5 8.88 8.90 1.87
CA ALA A 5 8.10 9.11 0.67
C ALA A 5 6.63 9.34 1.02
N GLY A 6 6.09 8.58 2.00
CA GLY A 6 4.79 8.84 2.60
C GLY A 6 4.67 10.23 3.26
N LEU A 7 5.72 10.73 3.91
CA LEU A 7 5.73 12.09 4.47
C LEU A 7 5.54 13.15 3.38
N PHE A 8 6.33 13.08 2.30
CA PHE A 8 6.20 14.04 1.20
C PHE A 8 4.84 13.96 0.53
N ALA A 9 4.28 12.76 0.31
CA ALA A 9 2.94 12.60 -0.26
C ALA A 9 1.88 13.25 0.64
N ARG A 10 1.94 12.99 1.96
CA ARG A 10 1.00 13.54 2.94
C ARG A 10 1.08 15.05 3.06
N GLU A 11 2.29 15.61 3.21
CA GLU A 11 2.46 17.06 3.40
C GLU A 11 2.09 17.83 2.13
N THR A 12 2.44 17.31 0.94
CA THR A 12 1.96 17.86 -0.34
C THR A 12 0.44 17.85 -0.40
N GLY A 13 -0.19 16.73 -0.05
CA GLY A 13 -1.65 16.61 -0.01
C GLY A 13 -2.30 17.59 0.97
N LYS A 14 -1.74 17.76 2.17
CA LYS A 14 -2.22 18.75 3.15
C LYS A 14 -2.13 20.18 2.63
N ILE A 15 -0.99 20.57 2.04
CA ILE A 15 -0.80 21.91 1.49
C ILE A 15 -1.83 22.19 0.37
N LEU A 16 -2.05 21.23 -0.53
CA LEU A 16 -3.04 21.39 -1.59
C LEU A 16 -4.46 21.56 -1.02
N LEU A 17 -4.85 20.76 -0.04
CA LEU A 17 -6.17 20.87 0.59
C LEU A 17 -6.35 22.15 1.43
N GLN A 18 -5.26 22.77 1.89
CA GLN A 18 -5.32 24.06 2.59
C GLN A 18 -5.51 25.23 1.63
N ASN A 19 -4.98 25.13 0.41
CA ASN A 19 -4.96 26.23 -0.56
C ASN A 19 -6.06 26.12 -1.62
N PHE A 20 -6.67 24.94 -1.80
CA PHE A 20 -7.65 24.68 -2.85
C PHE A 20 -8.86 23.91 -2.30
N SER A 21 -10.05 24.23 -2.81
CA SER A 21 -11.28 23.49 -2.53
C SER A 21 -11.38 22.28 -3.47
N LEU A 22 -10.79 21.16 -3.08
CA LEU A 22 -10.76 19.92 -3.88
C LEU A 22 -11.78 18.92 -3.34
N ARG A 23 -12.51 18.25 -4.25
CA ARG A 23 -13.40 17.12 -3.90
C ARG A 23 -12.66 15.78 -3.87
N GLU A 24 -11.66 15.64 -4.74
CA GLU A 24 -10.83 14.46 -4.86
C GLU A 24 -9.37 14.89 -5.03
N LEU A 25 -8.46 14.16 -4.40
CA LEU A 25 -7.03 14.40 -4.47
C LEU A 25 -6.28 13.08 -4.28
N ILE A 26 -5.35 12.80 -5.18
CA ILE A 26 -4.39 11.70 -5.07
C ILE A 26 -3.00 12.32 -5.26
N VAL A 27 -2.12 12.13 -4.29
CA VAL A 27 -0.71 12.50 -4.39
C VAL A 27 0.10 11.23 -4.30
N GLU A 28 0.82 10.91 -5.37
CA GLU A 28 1.71 9.76 -5.47
C GLU A 28 3.16 10.24 -5.39
N ASN A 29 3.95 9.61 -4.52
CA ASN A 29 5.39 9.78 -4.45
C ASN A 29 6.06 8.41 -4.48
N GLY A 30 6.25 7.87 -5.69
CA GLY A 30 6.70 6.49 -5.86
C GLY A 30 5.61 5.50 -5.42
N GLY A 31 5.94 4.58 -4.51
CA GLY A 31 5.00 3.58 -4.01
C GLY A 31 4.01 4.11 -2.96
N ASP A 32 4.14 5.38 -2.55
CA ASP A 32 3.43 5.95 -1.41
C ASP A 32 2.43 7.01 -1.83
N ILE A 33 1.17 6.81 -1.42
CA ILE A 33 0.04 7.62 -1.86
C ILE A 33 -0.68 8.21 -0.66
N PHE A 34 -0.95 9.52 -0.73
CA PHE A 34 -2.00 10.16 0.06
C PHE A 34 -3.24 10.34 -0.81
N ALA A 35 -4.39 9.88 -0.34
CA ALA A 35 -5.64 9.95 -1.11
C ALA A 35 -6.80 10.49 -0.27
N MET A 36 -7.65 11.29 -0.92
CA MET A 36 -8.98 11.68 -0.51
C MET A 36 -9.88 11.52 -1.74
N ILE A 37 -10.75 10.51 -1.74
CA ILE A 37 -11.50 10.11 -2.94
C ILE A 37 -13.02 10.27 -2.74
N ASP A 38 -13.70 10.76 -3.78
CA ASP A 38 -15.17 10.87 -3.82
C ASP A 38 -15.81 9.75 -4.65
N LYS A 39 -14.99 9.01 -5.43
CA LYS A 39 -15.38 7.81 -6.17
C LYS A 39 -14.60 6.60 -5.70
N GLU A 40 -15.12 5.41 -6.06
CA GLU A 40 -14.38 4.17 -5.86
C GLU A 40 -13.06 4.20 -6.65
N LEU A 41 -11.96 3.89 -5.97
CA LEU A 41 -10.63 3.77 -6.56
C LEU A 41 -10.25 2.30 -6.64
N VAL A 42 -9.79 1.85 -7.81
CA VAL A 42 -9.17 0.53 -7.97
C VAL A 42 -7.66 0.72 -8.06
N LEU A 43 -6.95 0.41 -6.99
CA LEU A 43 -5.50 0.50 -6.93
C LEU A 43 -4.88 -0.76 -7.54
N SER A 44 -4.40 -0.66 -8.79
CA SER A 44 -3.61 -1.74 -9.40
C SER A 44 -2.23 -1.84 -8.72
N ILE A 45 -1.77 -3.07 -8.46
CA ILE A 45 -0.50 -3.31 -7.77
C ILE A 45 0.54 -3.78 -8.76
N PHE A 46 1.60 -2.97 -8.90
CA PHE A 46 2.80 -3.37 -9.62
C PHE A 46 3.70 -4.20 -8.70
N ALA A 47 3.99 -5.43 -9.11
CA ALA A 47 4.77 -6.41 -8.36
C ALA A 47 5.93 -6.97 -9.21
N GLY A 48 6.57 -6.09 -10.01
CA GLY A 48 7.73 -6.46 -10.83
C GLY A 48 7.42 -7.59 -11.81
N GLU A 49 8.28 -8.61 -11.81
CA GLU A 49 8.21 -9.81 -12.66
C GLU A 49 7.18 -10.85 -12.19
N SER A 50 6.49 -10.61 -11.06
CA SER A 50 5.41 -11.49 -10.61
C SER A 50 4.37 -11.64 -11.72
N PRO A 51 3.86 -12.86 -12.00
CA PRO A 51 2.77 -13.05 -12.95
C PRO A 51 1.47 -12.35 -12.53
N LEU A 52 1.38 -11.87 -11.28
CA LEU A 52 0.27 -11.11 -10.71
C LEU A 52 0.46 -9.58 -10.85
N SER A 53 1.64 -9.12 -11.27
CA SER A 53 1.95 -7.70 -11.46
C SER A 53 0.96 -7.04 -12.42
N GLY A 54 0.32 -5.97 -11.96
CA GLY A 54 -0.71 -5.22 -12.70
C GLY A 54 -2.05 -5.95 -12.87
N LYS A 55 -2.18 -7.20 -12.39
CA LYS A 55 -3.38 -8.03 -12.55
C LYS A 55 -4.25 -8.10 -11.30
N VAL A 56 -3.78 -7.54 -10.20
CA VAL A 56 -4.53 -7.48 -8.94
C VAL A 56 -4.75 -6.03 -8.56
N GLY A 57 -6.00 -5.69 -8.28
CA GLY A 57 -6.41 -4.39 -7.76
C GLY A 57 -7.00 -4.49 -6.35
N LEU A 58 -6.71 -3.50 -5.51
CA LEU A 58 -7.41 -3.29 -4.24
C LEU A 58 -8.51 -2.24 -4.44
N ILE A 59 -9.76 -2.60 -4.11
CA ILE A 59 -10.92 -1.70 -4.23
C ILE A 59 -11.03 -0.85 -2.97
N ILE A 60 -10.86 0.45 -3.11
CA ILE A 60 -11.01 1.44 -2.05
C ILE A 60 -12.33 2.19 -2.26
N PRO A 61 -13.31 2.04 -1.35
CA PRO A 61 -14.59 2.73 -1.49
C PRO A 61 -14.46 4.25 -1.47
N ALA A 62 -15.39 4.92 -2.14
CA ALA A 62 -15.58 6.36 -2.01
C ALA A 62 -15.81 6.78 -0.54
N GLY A 63 -15.47 8.03 -0.21
CA GLY A 63 -15.86 8.60 1.08
C GLY A 63 -15.14 7.99 2.28
N THR A 64 -14.03 7.29 2.08
CA THR A 64 -13.18 6.81 3.18
C THR A 64 -12.54 7.96 3.96
N GLY A 65 -12.60 9.20 3.46
CA GLY A 65 -11.84 10.32 3.97
C GLY A 65 -10.38 10.23 3.53
N LYS A 66 -9.50 10.93 4.26
CA LYS A 66 -8.05 10.92 4.00
C LYS A 66 -7.45 9.57 4.40
N ILE A 67 -6.67 8.98 3.51
CA ILE A 67 -5.99 7.69 3.71
C ILE A 67 -4.57 7.72 3.13
N GLY A 68 -3.73 6.85 3.66
CA GLY A 68 -2.45 6.48 3.08
C GLY A 68 -2.51 5.09 2.47
N ILE A 69 -1.92 4.93 1.29
CA ILE A 69 -1.77 3.66 0.59
C ILE A 69 -0.30 3.57 0.19
N CYS A 70 0.45 2.71 0.85
CA CYS A 70 1.90 2.70 0.75
C CYS A 70 2.40 1.33 0.38
N THR A 71 3.32 1.27 -0.58
CA THR A 71 3.79 0.02 -1.17
C THR A 71 5.30 -0.09 -1.07
N SER A 72 5.75 -1.17 -0.45
CA SER A 72 7.17 -1.54 -0.41
C SER A 72 7.41 -2.79 -1.26
N SER A 73 8.61 -2.92 -1.81
CA SER A 73 9.03 -4.06 -2.60
C SER A 73 10.48 -4.44 -2.25
N GLY A 74 10.78 -5.74 -2.31
CA GLY A 74 12.14 -6.26 -2.26
C GLY A 74 12.73 -6.63 -3.61
N THR A 75 11.94 -6.55 -4.69
CA THR A 75 12.37 -6.91 -6.05
C THR A 75 12.26 -5.76 -7.04
N VAL A 76 11.63 -4.66 -6.64
CA VAL A 76 11.38 -3.48 -7.48
C VAL A 76 11.89 -2.21 -6.79
N GLY A 77 12.54 -1.35 -7.58
CA GLY A 77 12.96 -0.01 -7.15
C GLY A 77 14.36 0.01 -6.50
N PRO A 78 14.90 1.22 -6.24
CA PRO A 78 16.25 1.40 -5.72
C PRO A 78 16.35 1.24 -4.19
N SER A 79 15.21 1.23 -3.49
CA SER A 79 15.18 1.20 -2.04
C SER A 79 15.64 -0.14 -1.49
N LEU A 80 16.57 -0.11 -0.54
CA LEU A 80 17.05 -1.31 0.12
C LEU A 80 15.92 -1.96 0.92
N SER A 81 15.57 -3.18 0.53
CA SER A 81 14.71 -4.09 1.29
C SER A 81 15.52 -5.32 1.66
N PHE A 82 15.32 -5.80 2.88
CA PHE A 82 15.86 -7.07 3.34
C PHE A 82 14.94 -8.24 2.97
N GLY A 83 13.68 -7.95 2.59
CA GLY A 83 12.68 -8.93 2.17
C GLY A 83 12.82 -9.36 0.72
N LYS A 84 11.96 -10.29 0.30
CA LYS A 84 11.83 -10.76 -1.09
C LYS A 84 10.37 -10.73 -1.59
N ALA A 85 9.47 -10.03 -0.89
CA ALA A 85 8.15 -9.76 -1.43
C ALA A 85 8.28 -8.88 -2.69
N ASP A 86 7.48 -9.18 -3.70
CA ASP A 86 7.43 -8.38 -4.92
C ASP A 86 6.63 -7.10 -4.72
N ALA A 87 5.61 -7.14 -3.88
CA ALA A 87 4.90 -5.97 -3.39
C ALA A 87 4.24 -6.27 -2.04
N VAL A 88 4.32 -5.31 -1.11
CA VAL A 88 3.47 -5.25 0.08
C VAL A 88 2.84 -3.88 0.12
N SER A 89 1.52 -3.80 -0.09
CA SER A 89 0.76 -2.57 -0.01
C SER A 89 -0.09 -2.53 1.26
N VAL A 90 0.00 -1.44 2.00
CA VAL A 90 -0.70 -1.23 3.27
C VAL A 90 -1.57 0.01 3.16
N VAL A 91 -2.81 -0.10 3.63
CA VAL A 91 -3.75 1.02 3.73
C VAL A 91 -3.96 1.39 5.20
N SER A 92 -3.80 2.68 5.52
CA SER A 92 -4.02 3.23 6.87
C SER A 92 -4.66 4.62 6.82
N ARG A 93 -5.13 5.12 7.97
CA ARG A 93 -5.52 6.53 8.14
C ARG A 93 -4.33 7.48 8.18
N ASP A 94 -3.16 7.00 8.63
CA ASP A 94 -1.92 7.76 8.62
C ASP A 94 -0.98 7.21 7.54
N VAL A 95 -0.63 8.06 6.58
CA VAL A 95 0.31 7.74 5.50
C VAL A 95 1.67 7.32 6.02
N LEU A 96 2.12 7.91 7.14
CA LEU A 96 3.42 7.53 7.71
C LEU A 96 3.41 6.12 8.30
N LEU A 97 2.30 5.74 8.93
CA LEU A 97 2.12 4.38 9.43
C LEU A 97 1.99 3.40 8.27
N ALA A 98 1.26 3.76 7.20
CA ALA A 98 1.17 2.93 6.01
C ALA A 98 2.56 2.64 5.41
N ASP A 99 3.40 3.65 5.19
CA ASP A 99 4.77 3.53 4.65
C ASP A 99 5.66 2.67 5.58
N ALA A 100 5.61 2.96 6.88
CA ALA A 100 6.38 2.22 7.89
C ALA A 100 5.98 0.74 7.95
N PHE A 101 4.67 0.45 7.94
CA PHE A 101 4.17 -0.92 7.93
C PHE A 101 4.47 -1.63 6.61
N ALA A 102 4.33 -0.95 5.47
CA ALA A 102 4.67 -1.53 4.17
C ALA A 102 6.12 -2.00 4.15
N THR A 103 7.05 -1.15 4.58
CA THR A 103 8.47 -1.49 4.72
C THR A 103 8.69 -2.62 5.72
N ALA A 104 8.07 -2.54 6.90
CA ALA A 104 8.29 -3.51 7.97
C ALA A 104 7.74 -4.90 7.63
N LEU A 105 6.57 -4.99 7.01
CA LEU A 105 5.95 -6.25 6.59
C LEU A 105 6.66 -6.83 5.37
N CYS A 106 7.02 -6.00 4.37
CA CYS A 106 7.83 -6.42 3.23
C CYS A 106 9.13 -7.10 3.66
N ASN A 107 9.84 -6.51 4.63
CA ASN A 107 11.07 -7.07 5.17
C ASN A 107 10.90 -8.43 5.85
N ARG A 108 9.70 -8.79 6.30
CA ARG A 108 9.43 -10.08 6.96
C ARG A 108 9.14 -11.21 5.97
N VAL A 109 8.76 -10.90 4.73
CA VAL A 109 8.50 -11.90 3.70
C VAL A 109 9.81 -12.25 3.00
N LYS A 110 10.29 -13.48 3.15
CA LYS A 110 11.50 -14.00 2.46
C LYS A 110 11.16 -15.05 1.41
N VAL A 111 10.09 -15.79 1.63
CA VAL A 111 9.53 -16.80 0.73
C VAL A 111 8.01 -16.70 0.71
N PRO A 112 7.32 -17.26 -0.32
CA PRO A 112 5.86 -17.21 -0.38
C PRO A 112 5.15 -17.80 0.85
N ASP A 113 5.74 -18.79 1.51
CA ASP A 113 5.18 -19.43 2.70
C ASP A 113 5.15 -18.51 3.93
N ASP A 114 5.91 -17.41 3.92
CA ASP A 114 5.88 -16.41 5.00
C ASP A 114 4.61 -15.55 4.97
N ILE A 115 3.86 -15.54 3.85
CA ILE A 115 2.72 -14.64 3.65
C ILE A 115 1.71 -14.77 4.79
N GLU A 116 1.27 -15.99 5.11
CA GLU A 116 0.25 -16.22 6.14
C GLU A 116 0.72 -15.70 7.50
N LYS A 117 1.95 -16.01 7.90
CA LYS A 117 2.56 -15.53 9.15
C LYS A 117 2.61 -14.00 9.20
N VAL A 118 2.97 -13.34 8.09
CA VAL A 118 3.04 -11.87 8.03
C VAL A 118 1.64 -11.25 8.07
N LEU A 119 0.63 -11.88 7.47
CA LEU A 119 -0.76 -11.47 7.61
C LEU A 119 -1.24 -11.59 9.07
N GLU A 120 -0.90 -12.66 9.79
CA GLU A 120 -1.21 -12.76 11.23
C GLU A 120 -0.57 -11.64 12.04
N VAL A 121 0.69 -11.29 11.75
CA VAL A 121 1.36 -10.14 12.38
C VAL A 121 0.59 -8.83 12.09
N SER A 122 0.10 -8.64 10.87
CA SER A 122 -0.64 -7.43 10.49
C SER A 122 -1.94 -7.26 11.27
N LYS A 123 -2.60 -8.36 11.69
CA LYS A 123 -3.84 -8.31 12.48
C LYS A 123 -3.66 -7.70 13.87
N SER A 124 -2.44 -7.71 14.40
CA SER A 124 -2.11 -7.11 15.69
C SER A 124 -2.06 -5.58 15.67
N TYR A 125 -2.17 -4.96 14.49
CA TYR A 125 -2.09 -3.51 14.30
C TYR A 125 -3.42 -2.97 13.79
N PRO A 126 -4.28 -2.41 14.67
CA PRO A 126 -5.59 -1.88 14.27
C PRO A 126 -5.50 -0.69 13.31
N GLU A 127 -4.33 -0.05 13.21
CA GLU A 127 -4.05 1.04 12.27
C GLU A 127 -3.97 0.54 10.81
N ILE A 128 -3.77 -0.76 10.58
CA ILE A 128 -3.81 -1.38 9.25
C ILE A 128 -5.26 -1.65 8.89
N ILE A 129 -5.80 -0.83 7.98
CA ILE A 129 -7.15 -1.02 7.44
C ILE A 129 -7.18 -2.24 6.51
N SER A 130 -6.15 -2.36 5.66
CA SER A 130 -5.99 -3.47 4.72
C SER A 130 -4.52 -3.63 4.35
N VAL A 131 -4.11 -4.86 4.08
CA VAL A 131 -2.80 -5.20 3.56
C VAL A 131 -2.94 -6.24 2.47
N ILE A 132 -2.09 -6.14 1.46
CA ILE A 132 -1.95 -7.09 0.37
C ILE A 132 -0.47 -7.36 0.16
N ILE A 133 -0.13 -8.63 0.05
CA ILE A 133 1.23 -9.14 -0.10
C ILE A 133 1.27 -9.99 -1.36
N ILE A 134 2.21 -9.69 -2.25
CA ILE A 134 2.51 -10.48 -3.43
C ILE A 134 3.96 -10.96 -3.32
N CYS A 135 4.16 -12.27 -3.44
CA CYS A 135 5.48 -12.88 -3.51
C CYS A 135 5.43 -14.04 -4.50
N LYS A 136 6.17 -13.92 -5.60
CA LYS A 136 6.13 -14.78 -6.78
C LYS A 136 4.70 -14.89 -7.34
N ASP A 137 4.18 -16.10 -7.42
CA ASP A 137 2.84 -16.45 -7.90
C ASP A 137 1.79 -16.46 -6.79
N LYS A 138 2.16 -16.10 -5.56
CA LYS A 138 1.26 -16.12 -4.40
C LYS A 138 0.83 -14.72 -4.00
N ILE A 139 -0.40 -14.65 -3.51
CA ILE A 139 -1.02 -13.46 -2.96
C ILE A 139 -1.66 -13.76 -1.62
N GLY A 140 -1.49 -12.84 -0.67
CA GLY A 140 -2.20 -12.82 0.60
C GLY A 140 -2.86 -11.46 0.83
N VAL A 141 -4.04 -11.47 1.43
CA VAL A 141 -4.81 -10.25 1.70
C VAL A 141 -5.44 -10.34 3.08
N GLN A 142 -5.40 -9.25 3.82
CA GLN A 142 -6.07 -9.13 5.12
C GLN A 142 -6.69 -7.73 5.25
N GLY A 143 -7.85 -7.64 5.90
CA GLY A 143 -8.48 -6.38 6.27
C GLY A 143 -9.81 -6.09 5.56
N LYS A 144 -10.20 -4.82 5.55
CA LYS A 144 -11.54 -4.35 5.16
C LYS A 144 -11.80 -4.34 3.65
N TYR A 145 -10.79 -4.09 2.84
CA TYR A 145 -10.95 -3.81 1.41
C TYR A 145 -10.88 -5.06 0.56
N LYS A 146 -11.69 -5.08 -0.50
CA LYS A 146 -11.83 -6.23 -1.41
C LYS A 146 -10.77 -6.18 -2.50
N ILE A 147 -10.33 -7.33 -2.96
CA ILE A 147 -9.52 -7.43 -4.18
C ILE A 147 -10.38 -7.64 -5.42
N LYS A 148 -9.82 -7.23 -6.56
CA LYS A 148 -10.39 -7.41 -7.89
C LYS A 148 -9.29 -7.92 -8.83
N MET A 149 -9.58 -8.98 -9.57
CA MET A 149 -8.73 -9.37 -10.69
C MET A 149 -8.94 -8.40 -11.83
N LEU A 150 -7.84 -7.85 -12.34
CA LEU A 150 -7.81 -6.95 -13.48
C LEU A 150 -7.54 -7.77 -14.75
N LYS A 151 -8.12 -7.33 -15.87
CA LYS A 151 -7.99 -7.99 -17.17
C LYS A 151 -6.67 -7.64 -17.83
#